data_AF-A0A2K6DH86-F1
#
_entry.id   AF-A0A2K6DH86-F1
#
_cell.length_a   1.000
_cell.length_b   1.000
_cell.length_c   1.000
_cell.angle_alpha   90.00
_cell.angle_beta   90.00
_cell.angle_gamma   90.00
#
_symmetry.space_group_name_H-M   'P 1'
#
loop_
_entity.id
_entity.type
_entity.pdbx_description
1 polymer ?
#
loop_
_entity_poly.entity_id
_entity_poly.type
_entity_poly.pdbx_seq_one_letter_code
_entity_poly.pdbx_strand_id
1 'polypeptide(L)'
;MRFMAPRTLLLLLSGALALTQTWAGECGVGRETASAGRSEGTAGGGAGPGEPRGEEGRAGLSLSSPPGSHSMRYFHTAVSRPGRGEPRFIAVGYVDDTQFVRFDSDAESPRMEPRAPWIEQEGPEYWDRETRKAKGNAQTDRENLRTALRYYNQSEGGEWPRPGAQVTTPPHPPRTARVSPSLRVRDPPRGRGTRPDPPPGRAPGAFTRFHFQLRPKSPQGGRGRARWAGLTAGAGPGSHTFQRMSGCDLGPDGRLLRGYYQRAYDGKDYIALNEDLHSWTAADLAAQNTQRKWEAAGVAEQRRAYLEGRCLEWLRRYLEKGKETLQRADPPKTHVTHHPVSDHETILRCWALGFYPAEITLTWQRDGEDQTQDTELVETRPGGDGTFQKWGAVVVPSGEEQRYTCHVQHEGLPEPLTLRWEPSSQSTIPIVGIVAGLAVLAVVVTGAVVAAVMWRRKSSGGKGGSYSQAASSDSAQGSDVSLTA
;
A
#
# COMPACT_ATOMS: atom_id res chain seq x y z
N MET A 1 31.28 -11.81 -75.42
CA MET A 1 31.25 -10.45 -76.01
C MET A 1 29.80 -10.07 -76.31
N ARG A 2 29.43 -8.79 -76.11
CA ARG A 2 28.21 -8.07 -76.60
C ARG A 2 26.84 -8.75 -76.32
N PHE A 3 26.06 -8.34 -75.31
CA PHE A 3 25.17 -7.16 -75.23
C PHE A 3 24.12 -7.02 -76.35
N MET A 4 22.83 -7.04 -75.97
CA MET A 4 21.91 -5.90 -76.13
C MET A 4 20.63 -6.05 -75.28
N ALA A 5 20.22 -4.96 -74.61
CA ALA A 5 18.89 -4.79 -73.98
C ALA A 5 17.92 -4.11 -74.98
N PRO A 6 16.64 -3.80 -74.66
CA PRO A 6 16.32 -2.68 -73.74
C PRO A 6 15.03 -2.86 -72.89
N ARG A 7 14.99 -2.43 -71.63
CA ARG A 7 14.33 -1.19 -71.09
C ARG A 7 14.21 -1.36 -69.56
N THR A 8 14.32 -0.38 -68.65
CA THR A 8 14.64 1.07 -68.69
C THR A 8 15.40 1.45 -67.40
N LEU A 9 15.98 2.66 -67.32
CA LEU A 9 16.50 3.33 -66.12
C LEU A 9 15.34 4.09 -65.37
N LEU A 10 15.41 4.60 -64.12
CA LEU A 10 16.52 5.12 -63.30
C LEU A 10 16.15 5.25 -61.77
N LEU A 11 17.05 4.82 -60.86
CA LEU A 11 17.42 5.37 -59.52
C LEU A 11 16.46 5.73 -58.32
N LEU A 12 16.89 5.23 -57.13
CA LEU A 12 17.03 5.87 -55.77
C LEU A 12 15.93 5.81 -54.66
N LEU A 13 16.39 5.39 -53.46
CA LEU A 13 15.98 5.71 -52.06
C LEU A 13 14.51 5.45 -51.66
N SER A 14 14.17 4.62 -50.67
CA SER A 14 14.41 4.74 -49.21
C SER A 14 13.95 3.42 -48.53
N GLY A 15 14.36 2.97 -47.34
CA GLY A 15 14.44 3.67 -46.05
C GLY A 15 13.22 3.29 -45.18
N ALA A 16 13.46 2.54 -44.11
CA ALA A 16 12.43 1.80 -43.34
C ALA A 16 11.30 2.62 -42.71
N LEU A 17 10.14 1.99 -42.52
CA LEU A 17 9.06 2.48 -41.63
C LEU A 17 8.26 1.30 -41.03
N ALA A 18 8.69 0.83 -39.85
CA ALA A 18 7.85 0.06 -38.94
C ALA A 18 7.35 1.00 -37.83
N LEU A 19 6.06 1.34 -37.85
CA LEU A 19 5.48 2.38 -36.99
C LEU A 19 5.34 1.90 -35.53
N THR A 20 6.11 2.50 -34.64
CA THR A 20 5.94 2.37 -33.19
C THR A 20 4.76 3.22 -32.69
N GLN A 21 3.75 2.63 -32.05
CA GLN A 21 2.71 3.41 -31.37
C GLN A 21 3.24 4.04 -30.07
N THR A 22 3.44 5.36 -30.09
CA THR A 22 3.80 6.16 -28.92
C THR A 22 2.55 6.63 -28.16
N TRP A 23 2.31 6.06 -26.97
CA TRP A 23 1.26 6.55 -26.06
C TRP A 23 1.80 7.68 -25.17
N ALA A 24 1.82 8.89 -25.71
CA ALA A 24 1.92 10.15 -24.98
C ALA A 24 1.16 11.21 -25.78
N GLY A 25 0.02 11.67 -25.27
CA GLY A 25 -0.85 12.59 -26.02
C GLY A 25 -2.16 12.91 -25.31
N GLU A 26 -2.15 13.95 -24.48
CA GLU A 26 -3.35 14.75 -24.15
C GLU A 26 -2.98 16.23 -24.38
N CYS A 27 -2.88 16.67 -25.64
CA CYS A 27 -2.74 18.10 -25.96
C CYS A 27 -3.38 18.46 -27.31
N GLY A 28 -4.37 19.36 -27.29
CA GLY A 28 -4.70 20.25 -28.42
C GLY A 28 -5.45 19.71 -29.65
N VAL A 29 -6.78 19.89 -29.65
CA VAL A 29 -7.63 20.34 -30.79
C VAL A 29 -7.41 19.74 -32.20
N GLY A 30 -8.44 19.07 -32.71
CA GLY A 30 -8.64 18.83 -34.15
C GLY A 30 -10.11 18.53 -34.45
N ARG A 31 -10.79 19.41 -35.20
CA ARG A 31 -12.22 19.33 -35.50
C ARG A 31 -12.43 18.73 -36.88
N GLU A 32 -12.96 17.52 -36.97
CA GLU A 32 -13.53 17.00 -38.22
C GLU A 32 -14.68 16.02 -37.95
N THR A 33 -15.57 15.87 -38.94
CA THR A 33 -16.96 15.41 -38.76
C THR A 33 -17.33 14.23 -39.65
N ALA A 34 -18.35 13.47 -39.20
CA ALA A 34 -19.02 12.37 -39.91
C ALA A 34 -18.21 11.05 -40.00
N SER A 35 -18.83 9.88 -40.15
CA SER A 35 -20.25 9.56 -40.39
C SER A 35 -20.73 8.37 -39.55
N ALA A 36 -22.05 8.28 -39.33
CA ALA A 36 -22.68 7.20 -38.59
C ALA A 36 -22.81 5.90 -39.40
N GLY A 37 -22.76 4.76 -38.71
CA GLY A 37 -23.20 3.46 -39.20
C GLY A 37 -24.18 2.83 -38.21
N ARG A 38 -25.48 2.88 -38.50
CA ARG A 38 -26.54 2.20 -37.73
C ARG A 38 -26.63 0.75 -38.19
N SER A 39 -26.69 -0.19 -37.24
CA SER A 39 -27.19 -1.55 -37.48
C SER A 39 -28.20 -1.91 -36.38
N GLU A 40 -29.45 -2.11 -36.78
CA GLU A 40 -30.53 -2.57 -35.89
C GLU A 40 -30.43 -4.08 -35.68
N GLY A 41 -30.72 -4.54 -34.46
CA GLY A 41 -30.75 -5.95 -34.08
C GLY A 41 -31.98 -6.24 -33.22
N THR A 42 -32.84 -7.12 -33.70
CA THR A 42 -34.24 -7.26 -33.23
C THR A 42 -34.37 -8.06 -31.93
N ALA A 43 -35.38 -7.72 -31.13
CA ALA A 43 -35.71 -8.44 -29.91
C ALA A 43 -36.29 -9.85 -30.16
N GLY A 44 -35.98 -10.79 -29.26
CA GLY A 44 -36.63 -12.10 -29.16
C GLY A 44 -36.84 -12.44 -27.68
N GLY A 45 -38.10 -12.45 -27.23
CA GLY A 45 -38.45 -12.73 -25.84
C GLY A 45 -38.72 -14.21 -25.59
N GLY A 46 -38.41 -14.68 -24.39
CA GLY A 46 -38.77 -16.01 -23.89
C GLY A 46 -38.83 -15.97 -22.36
N ALA A 47 -40.02 -16.11 -21.79
CA ALA A 47 -40.24 -16.09 -20.34
C ALA A 47 -40.64 -17.48 -19.84
N GLY A 48 -40.03 -17.92 -18.73
CA GLY A 48 -40.33 -19.15 -18.03
C GLY A 48 -39.67 -19.13 -16.63
N PRO A 49 -40.27 -19.76 -15.60
CA PRO A 49 -40.31 -19.12 -14.28
C PRO A 49 -39.60 -19.88 -13.14
N GLY A 50 -39.35 -19.18 -12.03
CA GLY A 50 -39.23 -19.80 -10.70
C GLY A 50 -38.04 -19.36 -9.87
N GLU A 51 -38.15 -18.24 -9.17
CA GLU A 51 -37.17 -17.77 -8.19
C GLU A 51 -37.81 -17.73 -6.78
N PRO A 52 -37.31 -18.48 -5.79
CA PRO A 52 -37.79 -18.37 -4.41
C PRO A 52 -37.11 -17.20 -3.70
N ARG A 53 -37.89 -16.44 -2.92
CA ARG A 53 -37.39 -15.33 -2.09
C ARG A 53 -36.36 -15.81 -1.07
N GLY A 54 -35.19 -15.18 -1.06
CA GLY A 54 -34.15 -15.30 -0.03
C GLY A 54 -33.83 -13.93 0.58
N GLU A 55 -33.59 -13.91 1.89
CA GLU A 55 -33.63 -12.76 2.81
C GLU A 55 -32.78 -11.52 2.48
N GLU A 56 -33.33 -10.36 2.87
CA GLU A 56 -32.71 -9.04 2.85
C GLU A 56 -31.61 -8.91 3.94
N GLY A 57 -30.44 -9.49 3.68
CA GLY A 57 -29.28 -9.47 4.56
C GLY A 57 -28.37 -8.24 4.37
N ARG A 58 -28.36 -7.33 5.36
CA ARG A 58 -27.43 -6.20 5.57
C ARG A 58 -26.21 -6.12 4.62
N ALA A 59 -26.27 -5.20 3.66
CA ALA A 59 -25.08 -4.72 2.96
C ALA A 59 -24.17 -3.96 3.93
N GLY A 60 -23.04 -4.56 4.31
CA GLY A 60 -22.19 -4.01 5.38
C GLY A 60 -20.88 -4.76 5.65
N LEU A 61 -20.29 -5.40 4.64
CA LEU A 61 -18.94 -5.98 4.72
C LEU A 61 -18.08 -5.47 3.57
N SER A 62 -16.79 -5.29 3.85
CA SER A 62 -15.79 -4.89 2.85
C SER A 62 -15.75 -5.91 1.72
N LEU A 63 -15.65 -5.47 0.47
CA LEU A 63 -15.38 -6.35 -0.67
C LEU A 63 -13.93 -6.84 -0.60
N SER A 64 -13.68 -7.84 0.24
CA SER A 64 -12.51 -8.71 0.13
C SER A 64 -12.55 -9.38 -1.23
N SER A 65 -11.44 -9.36 -1.98
CA SER A 65 -11.36 -10.12 -3.23
C SER A 65 -11.53 -11.62 -2.93
N PRO A 66 -12.15 -12.42 -3.82
CA PRO A 66 -12.24 -13.86 -3.63
C PRO A 66 -10.84 -14.50 -3.45
N PRO A 67 -10.69 -15.55 -2.63
CA PRO A 67 -9.42 -16.27 -2.49
C PRO A 67 -8.83 -16.69 -3.85
N GLY A 68 -7.51 -16.64 -4.00
CA GLY A 68 -6.83 -16.85 -5.28
C GLY A 68 -7.08 -15.76 -6.35
N SER A 69 -7.64 -14.60 -5.99
CA SER A 69 -7.62 -13.40 -6.86
C SER A 69 -6.30 -12.67 -6.74
N HIS A 70 -5.87 -12.00 -7.82
CA HIS A 70 -4.66 -11.19 -7.85
C HIS A 70 -4.95 -9.79 -8.42
N SER A 71 -4.09 -8.82 -8.16
CA SER A 71 -4.23 -7.45 -8.66
C SER A 71 -2.90 -6.88 -9.17
N MET A 72 -2.99 -5.97 -10.15
CA MET A 72 -1.86 -5.12 -10.55
C MET A 72 -2.28 -3.66 -10.46
N ARG A 73 -1.58 -2.87 -9.65
CA ARG A 73 -1.93 -1.46 -9.38
C ARG A 73 -0.71 -0.57 -9.59
N TYR A 74 -0.87 0.49 -10.39
CA TYR A 74 0.10 1.57 -10.54
C TYR A 74 -0.42 2.83 -9.86
N PHE A 75 0.43 3.45 -9.04
CA PHE A 75 0.18 4.74 -8.41
C PHE A 75 1.19 5.77 -8.92
N HIS A 76 0.68 6.93 -9.30
CA HIS A 76 1.46 8.08 -9.75
C HIS A 76 1.16 9.26 -8.84
N THR A 77 2.17 10.08 -8.56
CA THR A 77 2.02 11.32 -7.77
C THR A 77 2.94 12.38 -8.36
N ALA A 78 2.35 13.50 -8.77
CA ALA A 78 3.03 14.71 -9.18
C ALA A 78 2.80 15.81 -8.13
N VAL A 79 3.88 16.37 -7.59
CA VAL A 79 3.83 17.46 -6.59
C VAL A 79 4.44 18.71 -7.21
N SER A 80 3.66 19.77 -7.39
CA SER A 80 4.18 21.06 -7.88
C SER A 80 5.10 21.70 -6.85
N ARG A 81 6.11 22.45 -7.31
CA ARG A 81 7.09 23.08 -6.42
C ARG A 81 7.30 24.54 -6.81
N PRO A 82 6.43 25.46 -6.35
CA PRO A 82 6.55 26.88 -6.67
C PRO A 82 7.96 27.43 -6.44
N GLY A 83 8.52 28.10 -7.45
CA GLY A 83 9.87 28.65 -7.40
C GLY A 83 11.03 27.64 -7.35
N ARG A 84 10.78 26.32 -7.48
CA ARG A 84 11.81 25.26 -7.40
C ARG A 84 11.83 24.33 -8.63
N GLY A 85 11.37 24.83 -9.78
CA GLY A 85 11.40 24.11 -11.06
C GLY A 85 10.21 23.19 -11.27
N GLU A 86 10.45 22.07 -11.96
CA GLU A 86 9.38 21.16 -12.39
C GLU A 86 8.73 20.40 -11.22
N PRO A 87 7.44 20.00 -11.36
CA PRO A 87 6.80 19.11 -10.41
C PRO A 87 7.60 17.82 -10.23
N ARG A 88 7.79 17.37 -8.98
CA ARG A 88 8.37 16.05 -8.73
C ARG A 88 7.34 14.99 -9.11
N PHE A 89 7.72 14.05 -9.96
CA PHE A 89 6.88 12.92 -10.36
C PHE A 89 7.45 11.60 -9.83
N ILE A 90 6.63 10.85 -9.10
CA ILE A 90 6.94 9.51 -8.62
C ILE A 90 5.90 8.55 -9.20
N ALA A 91 6.37 7.41 -9.72
CA ALA A 91 5.52 6.27 -10.08
C ALA A 91 5.96 5.03 -9.29
N VAL A 92 4.99 4.23 -8.85
CA VAL A 92 5.22 2.92 -8.21
C VAL A 92 4.22 1.91 -8.74
N GLY A 93 4.67 0.68 -8.95
CA GLY A 93 3.85 -0.44 -9.41
C GLY A 93 3.88 -1.59 -8.40
N TYR A 94 2.71 -2.17 -8.14
CA TYR A 94 2.47 -3.29 -7.24
C TYR A 94 1.79 -4.44 -8.01
N VAL A 95 2.20 -5.67 -7.70
CA VAL A 95 1.38 -6.87 -7.93
C VAL A 95 1.02 -7.38 -6.55
N ASP A 96 -0.27 -7.47 -6.27
CA ASP A 96 -0.82 -7.63 -4.92
C ASP A 96 -0.19 -6.61 -3.97
N ASP A 97 0.32 -7.05 -2.81
CA ASP A 97 1.01 -6.18 -1.86
C ASP A 97 2.51 -5.98 -2.15
N THR A 98 3.04 -6.62 -3.21
CA THR A 98 4.47 -6.61 -3.54
C THR A 98 4.82 -5.50 -4.53
N GLN A 99 5.63 -4.53 -4.09
CA GLN A 99 6.17 -3.51 -4.99
C GLN A 99 7.18 -4.12 -5.97
N PHE A 100 6.97 -3.96 -7.27
CA PHE A 100 7.88 -4.51 -8.30
C PHE A 100 8.62 -3.44 -9.10
N VAL A 101 8.10 -2.22 -9.21
CA VAL A 101 8.79 -1.10 -9.91
C VAL A 101 8.66 0.25 -9.21
N ARG A 102 9.63 1.13 -9.48
CA ARG A 102 9.62 2.56 -9.08
C ARG A 102 10.27 3.44 -10.15
N PHE A 103 9.71 4.64 -10.36
CA PHE A 103 10.35 5.76 -11.04
C PHE A 103 10.32 6.99 -10.13
N ASP A 104 11.37 7.82 -10.16
CA ASP A 104 11.45 9.11 -9.47
C ASP A 104 12.09 10.15 -10.41
N SER A 105 11.42 11.28 -10.63
CA SER A 105 11.93 12.34 -11.53
C SER A 105 13.16 13.07 -11.00
N ASP A 106 13.35 13.04 -9.68
CA ASP A 106 14.46 13.73 -9.00
C ASP A 106 15.72 12.84 -8.87
N ALA A 107 15.70 11.61 -9.38
CA ALA A 107 16.89 10.78 -9.48
C ALA A 107 17.89 11.39 -10.48
N GLU A 108 19.20 11.17 -10.27
CA GLU A 108 20.27 11.69 -11.14
C GLU A 108 20.11 11.24 -12.61
N SER A 109 19.69 9.98 -12.81
CA SER A 109 19.32 9.43 -14.12
C SER A 109 17.93 8.83 -14.05
N PRO A 110 16.84 9.61 -14.29
CA PRO A 110 15.47 9.13 -14.14
C PRO A 110 15.16 7.98 -15.10
N ARG A 111 15.01 6.78 -14.53
CA ARG A 111 14.63 5.53 -15.20
C ARG A 111 13.67 4.73 -14.34
N MET A 112 12.96 3.78 -14.95
CA MET A 112 12.20 2.79 -14.20
C MET A 112 13.18 1.79 -13.58
N GLU A 113 13.02 1.51 -12.29
CA GLU A 113 13.90 0.63 -11.52
C GLU A 113 13.13 -0.55 -10.93
N PRO A 114 13.72 -1.76 -10.90
CA PRO A 114 13.15 -2.92 -10.23
C PRO A 114 13.06 -2.73 -8.71
N ARG A 115 12.08 -3.38 -8.09
CA ARG A 115 11.90 -3.47 -6.63
C ARG A 115 11.62 -4.89 -6.12
N ALA A 116 11.56 -5.88 -7.02
CA ALA A 116 11.44 -7.29 -6.69
C ALA A 116 12.37 -8.13 -7.60
N PRO A 117 13.01 -9.21 -7.10
CA PRO A 117 13.98 -9.97 -7.90
C PRO A 117 13.41 -10.55 -9.20
N TRP A 118 12.14 -10.97 -9.19
CA TRP A 118 11.50 -11.61 -10.35
C TRP A 118 11.31 -10.67 -11.55
N ILE A 119 11.28 -9.34 -11.35
CA ILE A 119 11.18 -8.38 -12.47
C ILE A 119 12.54 -8.09 -13.12
N GLU A 120 13.66 -8.33 -12.42
CA GLU A 120 15.02 -8.09 -12.95
C GLU A 120 15.34 -8.94 -14.19
N GLN A 121 14.60 -10.03 -14.37
CA GLN A 121 14.63 -10.89 -15.57
C GLN A 121 14.09 -10.22 -16.85
N GLU A 122 13.47 -9.04 -16.77
CA GLU A 122 12.97 -8.31 -17.94
C GLU A 122 14.11 -7.63 -18.71
N GLY A 123 14.11 -7.79 -20.05
CA GLY A 123 15.17 -7.26 -20.91
C GLY A 123 15.19 -5.73 -21.06
N PRO A 124 16.23 -5.14 -21.65
CA PRO A 124 16.40 -3.68 -21.74
C PRO A 124 15.22 -2.97 -22.41
N GLU A 125 14.61 -3.58 -23.44
CA GLU A 125 13.43 -3.04 -24.13
C GLU A 125 12.22 -2.81 -23.20
N TYR A 126 12.07 -3.62 -22.15
CA TYR A 126 11.05 -3.41 -21.12
C TYR A 126 11.36 -2.13 -20.35
N TRP A 127 12.57 -2.01 -19.81
CA TRP A 127 13.00 -0.89 -18.98
C TRP A 127 12.98 0.43 -19.75
N ASP A 128 13.41 0.43 -21.02
CA ASP A 128 13.34 1.60 -21.90
C ASP A 128 11.90 2.04 -22.17
N ARG A 129 11.00 1.07 -22.44
CA ARG A 129 9.58 1.34 -22.71
C ARG A 129 8.87 1.88 -21.47
N GLU A 130 9.06 1.25 -20.31
CA GLU A 130 8.43 1.70 -19.06
C GLU A 130 9.04 3.04 -18.57
N THR A 131 10.34 3.27 -18.78
CA THR A 131 10.98 4.58 -18.56
C THR A 131 10.37 5.66 -19.47
N ARG A 132 10.18 5.37 -20.76
CA ARG A 132 9.57 6.30 -21.72
C ARG A 132 8.12 6.64 -21.34
N LYS A 133 7.33 5.65 -20.94
CA LYS A 133 5.98 5.85 -20.41
C LYS A 133 5.98 6.70 -19.14
N ALA A 134 6.88 6.44 -18.20
CA ALA A 134 6.98 7.22 -16.96
C ALA A 134 7.34 8.70 -17.24
N LYS A 135 8.29 8.95 -18.14
CA LYS A 135 8.63 10.31 -18.60
C LYS A 135 7.46 11.01 -19.31
N GLY A 136 6.70 10.29 -20.13
CA GLY A 136 5.47 10.81 -20.75
C GLY A 136 4.41 11.16 -19.71
N ASN A 137 4.14 10.26 -18.77
CA ASN A 137 3.21 10.48 -17.65
C ASN A 137 3.58 11.70 -16.81
N ALA A 138 4.88 11.93 -16.55
CA ALA A 138 5.35 13.10 -15.81
C ALA A 138 4.99 14.43 -16.52
N GLN A 139 5.10 14.50 -17.85
CA GLN A 139 4.67 15.68 -18.61
C GLN A 139 3.15 15.84 -18.62
N THR A 140 2.39 14.74 -18.79
CA THR A 140 0.92 14.79 -18.72
C THR A 140 0.44 15.25 -17.34
N ASP A 141 1.03 14.76 -16.25
CA ASP A 141 0.61 15.15 -14.90
C ASP A 141 1.06 16.58 -14.51
N ARG A 142 2.16 17.10 -15.11
CA ARG A 142 2.51 18.53 -15.09
C ARG A 142 1.46 19.40 -15.78
N GLU A 143 0.93 18.98 -16.93
CA GLU A 143 -0.15 19.68 -17.63
C GLU A 143 -1.49 19.57 -16.90
N ASN A 144 -1.77 18.42 -16.28
CA ASN A 144 -2.92 18.22 -15.40
C ASN A 144 -2.88 19.18 -14.20
N LEU A 145 -1.72 19.34 -13.54
CA LEU A 145 -1.54 20.31 -12.45
C LEU A 145 -1.89 21.74 -12.88
N ARG A 146 -1.35 22.21 -14.02
CA ARG A 146 -1.68 23.54 -14.59
C ARG A 146 -3.16 23.70 -14.94
N THR A 147 -3.79 22.62 -15.41
CA THR A 147 -5.22 22.60 -15.77
C THR A 147 -6.10 22.64 -14.52
N ALA A 148 -5.75 21.88 -13.48
CA ALA A 148 -6.44 21.87 -12.20
C ALA A 148 -6.36 23.24 -11.51
N LEU A 149 -5.17 23.83 -11.43
CA LEU A 149 -4.96 25.21 -10.93
C LEU A 149 -5.94 26.21 -11.57
N ARG A 150 -6.08 26.15 -12.91
CA ARG A 150 -7.02 27.00 -13.65
C ARG A 150 -8.49 26.70 -13.32
N TYR A 151 -8.88 25.43 -13.21
CA TYR A 151 -10.26 25.05 -12.91
C TYR A 151 -10.69 25.37 -11.48
N TYR A 152 -9.75 25.38 -10.53
CA TYR A 152 -9.99 25.78 -9.14
C TYR A 152 -9.69 27.26 -8.85
N ASN A 153 -9.32 28.06 -9.86
CA ASN A 153 -8.92 29.47 -9.74
C ASN A 153 -7.79 29.70 -8.71
N GLN A 154 -6.82 28.79 -8.65
CA GLN A 154 -5.68 28.82 -7.74
C GLN A 154 -4.46 29.48 -8.40
N SER A 155 -3.63 30.19 -7.63
CA SER A 155 -2.41 30.84 -8.10
C SER A 155 -1.20 29.89 -8.08
N GLU A 156 -0.30 29.99 -9.07
CA GLU A 156 0.90 29.14 -9.16
C GLU A 156 1.91 29.34 -8.00
N GLY A 157 1.72 30.38 -7.18
CA GLY A 157 2.60 30.73 -6.05
C GLY A 157 1.96 30.62 -4.66
N GLY A 158 0.68 30.24 -4.54
CA GLY A 158 -0.02 30.17 -3.24
C GLY A 158 -0.22 31.51 -2.51
N GLU A 159 0.23 32.62 -3.09
CA GLU A 159 0.09 33.95 -2.52
C GLU A 159 -1.33 34.47 -2.83
N TRP A 160 -2.14 34.62 -1.78
CA TRP A 160 -3.38 35.40 -1.86
C TRP A 160 -3.03 36.87 -2.09
N PRO A 161 -3.78 37.62 -2.92
CA PRO A 161 -3.59 39.07 -2.99
C PRO A 161 -3.85 39.66 -1.60
N ARG A 162 -2.89 40.46 -1.09
CA ARG A 162 -3.08 41.19 0.15
C ARG A 162 -4.35 42.06 0.05
N PRO A 163 -5.23 42.08 1.07
CA PRO A 163 -6.37 42.98 1.07
C PRO A 163 -5.87 44.42 0.98
N GLY A 164 -6.13 45.11 -0.14
CA GLY A 164 -5.68 46.49 -0.37
C GLY A 164 -4.88 46.74 -1.65
N ALA A 165 -4.50 45.71 -2.43
CA ALA A 165 -3.96 45.94 -3.76
C ALA A 165 -5.06 46.49 -4.70
N GLN A 166 -5.03 47.80 -4.97
CA GLN A 166 -6.00 48.44 -5.85
C GLN A 166 -5.87 47.88 -7.28
N VAL A 167 -6.98 47.36 -7.80
CA VAL A 167 -7.10 47.06 -9.23
C VAL A 167 -7.18 48.39 -9.98
N THR A 168 -6.06 48.82 -10.56
CA THR A 168 -6.06 49.92 -11.53
C THR A 168 -6.82 49.46 -12.77
N THR A 169 -8.04 49.94 -12.93
CA THR A 169 -8.83 49.73 -14.15
C THR A 169 -8.14 50.40 -15.35
N PRO A 170 -8.03 49.71 -16.51
CA PRO A 170 -7.59 50.38 -17.73
C PRO A 170 -8.67 51.39 -18.19
N PRO A 171 -8.28 52.51 -18.82
CA PRO A 171 -9.23 53.55 -19.22
C PRO A 171 -10.20 53.05 -20.30
N HIS A 172 -11.48 53.41 -20.15
CA HIS A 172 -12.51 53.10 -21.14
C HIS A 172 -12.29 53.84 -22.47
N PRO A 173 -12.60 53.23 -23.62
CA PRO A 173 -12.68 53.94 -24.91
C PRO A 173 -13.90 54.90 -24.94
N PRO A 174 -13.87 55.93 -25.78
CA PRO A 174 -14.89 56.99 -25.78
C PRO A 174 -16.27 56.51 -26.25
N ARG A 175 -17.33 57.04 -25.62
CA ARG A 175 -18.74 56.79 -25.97
C ARG A 175 -19.12 57.44 -27.29
N THR A 176 -19.80 56.69 -28.16
CA THR A 176 -20.60 57.26 -29.27
C THR A 176 -22.06 56.78 -29.22
N ALA A 177 -22.97 57.67 -29.61
CA ALA A 177 -24.36 57.45 -30.02
C ALA A 177 -25.30 56.62 -29.13
N ARG A 178 -26.13 57.37 -28.38
CA ARG A 178 -27.39 56.96 -27.74
C ARG A 178 -28.40 56.39 -28.76
N VAL A 179 -29.00 55.23 -28.46
CA VAL A 179 -30.32 54.80 -28.99
C VAL A 179 -31.17 54.28 -27.82
N SER A 180 -32.40 54.78 -27.69
CA SER A 180 -33.37 54.33 -26.68
C SER A 180 -34.15 53.11 -27.16
N PRO A 181 -34.63 52.27 -26.24
CA PRO A 181 -36.05 51.91 -26.33
C PRO A 181 -36.77 52.05 -24.98
N SER A 182 -37.84 52.83 -24.98
CA SER A 182 -38.80 52.87 -23.89
C SER A 182 -39.89 51.82 -24.10
N LEU A 183 -39.95 50.80 -23.25
CA LEU A 183 -41.14 49.96 -23.09
C LEU A 183 -41.26 49.53 -21.62
N ARG A 184 -42.34 49.98 -20.97
CA ARG A 184 -42.64 49.60 -19.58
C ARG A 184 -43.29 48.22 -19.57
N VAL A 185 -42.79 47.32 -18.74
CA VAL A 185 -43.54 46.14 -18.28
C VAL A 185 -43.78 46.31 -16.78
N ARG A 186 -44.99 45.99 -16.33
CA ARG A 186 -45.45 46.18 -14.94
C ARG A 186 -45.04 44.99 -14.07
N ASP A 187 -44.58 45.27 -12.85
CA ASP A 187 -44.44 44.26 -11.79
C ASP A 187 -45.81 43.82 -11.24
N PRO A 188 -46.06 42.52 -11.07
CA PRO A 188 -47.07 41.97 -10.17
C PRO A 188 -46.45 41.57 -8.80
N PRO A 189 -47.27 41.36 -7.75
CA PRO A 189 -46.83 41.58 -6.36
C PRO A 189 -46.10 40.40 -5.68
N ARG A 190 -45.41 40.74 -4.57
CA ARG A 190 -44.72 39.80 -3.67
C ARG A 190 -45.68 38.77 -3.04
N GLY A 191 -45.63 37.53 -3.52
CA GLY A 191 -46.18 36.37 -2.82
C GLY A 191 -45.23 35.88 -1.72
N ARG A 192 -45.71 35.77 -0.48
CA ARG A 192 -44.95 35.19 0.65
C ARG A 192 -45.06 33.66 0.58
N GLY A 193 -44.04 32.99 0.03
CA GLY A 193 -43.96 31.53 -0.08
C GLY A 193 -42.79 30.95 0.71
N THR A 194 -43.08 30.00 1.60
CA THR A 194 -42.09 29.20 2.33
C THR A 194 -41.30 28.31 1.36
N ARG A 195 -39.97 28.32 1.42
CA ARG A 195 -39.15 27.29 0.76
C ARG A 195 -39.39 25.94 1.45
N PRO A 196 -39.70 24.86 0.72
CA PRO A 196 -39.43 23.52 1.22
C PRO A 196 -37.92 23.26 1.15
N ASP A 197 -37.38 22.59 2.17
CA ASP A 197 -36.00 22.11 2.14
C ASP A 197 -35.82 21.02 1.06
N PRO A 198 -34.64 20.95 0.39
CA PRO A 198 -34.35 19.87 -0.54
C PRO A 198 -34.20 18.54 0.22
N PRO A 199 -34.71 17.42 -0.32
CA PRO A 199 -34.68 16.14 0.38
C PRO A 199 -33.26 15.56 0.49
N PRO A 200 -32.92 14.85 1.59
CA PRO A 200 -31.65 14.16 1.72
C PRO A 200 -31.69 12.82 0.97
N GLY A 201 -30.93 12.73 -0.13
CA GLY A 201 -30.71 11.50 -0.88
C GLY A 201 -30.01 11.78 -2.22
N ARG A 202 -29.21 10.89 -2.79
CA ARG A 202 -28.74 9.56 -2.33
C ARG A 202 -27.45 9.27 -3.10
N ALA A 203 -26.39 8.76 -2.46
CA ALA A 203 -25.27 8.18 -3.20
C ALA A 203 -25.73 6.90 -3.90
N PRO A 204 -25.21 6.57 -5.10
CA PRO A 204 -24.02 5.73 -5.12
C PRO A 204 -23.06 6.07 -6.29
N GLY A 205 -22.05 6.89 -6.00
CA GLY A 205 -20.78 6.88 -6.72
C GLY A 205 -19.71 6.53 -5.71
N ALA A 206 -19.41 5.23 -5.54
CA ALA A 206 -18.49 4.77 -4.51
C ALA A 206 -17.04 5.06 -4.91
N PHE A 207 -16.57 6.29 -4.63
CA PHE A 207 -15.14 6.57 -4.59
C PHE A 207 -14.49 5.60 -3.61
N THR A 208 -13.63 4.72 -4.12
CA THR A 208 -12.86 3.79 -3.30
C THR A 208 -11.83 4.62 -2.52
N ARG A 209 -12.16 5.03 -1.29
CA ARG A 209 -11.25 5.82 -0.45
C ARG A 209 -9.91 5.10 -0.33
N PHE A 210 -8.89 5.67 -0.94
CA PHE A 210 -7.55 5.09 -0.96
C PHE A 210 -6.93 5.06 0.43
N HIS A 211 -6.34 3.93 0.78
CA HIS A 211 -5.30 3.84 1.81
C HIS A 211 -3.97 3.58 1.11
N PHE A 212 -3.12 4.60 1.00
CA PHE A 212 -1.69 4.38 0.75
C PHE A 212 -0.82 5.49 1.36
N GLN A 213 0.13 5.09 2.20
CA GLN A 213 1.21 5.94 2.69
C GLN A 213 2.56 5.30 2.34
N LEU A 214 3.40 5.98 1.57
CA LEU A 214 4.83 5.72 1.64
C LEU A 214 5.34 6.38 2.93
N ARG A 215 5.90 5.58 3.86
CA ARG A 215 6.58 6.08 5.07
C ARG A 215 8.05 5.66 5.11
N PRO A 216 8.99 6.62 5.15
CA PRO A 216 10.24 6.49 5.89
C PRO A 216 9.97 6.44 7.42
N LYS A 217 10.94 5.96 8.22
CA LYS A 217 10.75 5.60 9.64
C LYS A 217 10.56 6.79 10.62
N SER A 218 9.48 6.70 11.41
CA SER A 218 9.31 7.04 12.86
C SER A 218 9.58 8.47 13.40
N PRO A 219 9.19 8.83 14.66
CA PRO A 219 8.28 8.17 15.61
C PRO A 219 7.13 9.07 16.17
N GLN A 220 6.29 8.47 17.04
CA GLN A 220 5.29 9.06 17.97
C GLN A 220 3.91 9.54 17.45
N GLY A 221 2.87 8.84 17.94
CA GLY A 221 1.78 9.44 18.74
C GLY A 221 0.68 10.29 18.08
N GLY A 222 -0.50 9.70 17.84
CA GLY A 222 -1.73 10.47 17.59
C GLY A 222 -2.89 9.65 17.03
N ARG A 223 -4.04 9.60 17.72
CA ARG A 223 -5.26 8.93 17.24
C ARG A 223 -5.97 9.76 16.17
N GLY A 224 -6.53 9.12 15.15
CA GLY A 224 -7.52 9.74 14.26
C GLY A 224 -7.29 9.50 12.75
N ARG A 225 -8.39 9.25 12.04
CA ARG A 225 -8.58 9.16 10.57
C ARG A 225 -7.32 9.49 9.74
N ALA A 226 -6.71 8.45 9.17
CA ALA A 226 -5.49 8.56 8.36
C ALA A 226 -5.67 9.54 7.19
N ARG A 227 -5.02 10.70 7.31
CA ARG A 227 -4.88 11.70 6.26
C ARG A 227 -3.75 11.29 5.32
N TRP A 228 -3.81 11.71 4.06
CA TRP A 228 -2.84 11.49 2.96
C TRP A 228 -1.39 12.01 3.17
N ALA A 229 -0.95 12.23 4.41
CA ALA A 229 0.21 13.04 4.78
C ALA A 229 1.61 12.41 4.51
N GLY A 230 1.70 11.25 3.84
CA GLY A 230 2.97 10.55 3.61
C GLY A 230 3.79 11.07 2.41
N LEU A 231 3.15 11.76 1.45
CA LEU A 231 3.77 12.12 0.16
C LEU A 231 4.12 13.61 0.02
N THR A 232 3.86 14.42 1.05
CA THR A 232 4.00 15.89 1.01
C THR A 232 5.39 16.41 1.40
N ALA A 233 6.41 15.56 1.42
CA ALA A 233 7.81 15.94 1.67
C ALA A 233 8.36 16.80 0.50
N GLY A 234 8.13 18.10 0.59
CA GLY A 234 8.41 19.09 -0.46
C GLY A 234 7.27 20.09 -0.70
N ALA A 235 6.09 19.88 -0.12
CA ALA A 235 4.93 20.74 -0.28
C ALA A 235 5.05 22.02 0.58
N GLY A 236 5.58 23.08 -0.03
CA GLY A 236 5.52 24.44 0.53
C GLY A 236 4.15 25.10 0.33
N PRO A 237 3.96 26.33 0.83
CA PRO A 237 2.80 27.16 0.46
C PRO A 237 2.67 27.25 -1.08
N GLY A 238 1.46 27.08 -1.62
CA GLY A 238 1.21 27.03 -3.07
C GLY A 238 1.60 25.72 -3.77
N SER A 239 2.09 24.71 -3.04
CA SER A 239 2.27 23.37 -3.58
C SER A 239 0.92 22.68 -3.77
N HIS A 240 0.76 22.05 -4.92
CA HIS A 240 -0.42 21.24 -5.28
C HIS A 240 0.00 19.83 -5.64
N THR A 241 -0.90 18.87 -5.42
CA THR A 241 -0.61 17.44 -5.59
C THR A 241 -1.64 16.80 -6.51
N PHE A 242 -1.18 16.19 -7.60
CA PHE A 242 -2.02 15.44 -8.53
C PHE A 242 -1.65 13.96 -8.44
N GLN A 243 -2.64 13.10 -8.24
CA GLN A 243 -2.42 11.66 -8.05
C GLN A 243 -3.29 10.87 -9.01
N ARG A 244 -2.78 9.71 -9.44
CA ARG A 244 -3.49 8.79 -10.34
C ARG A 244 -3.25 7.35 -9.93
N MET A 245 -4.33 6.59 -9.78
CA MET A 245 -4.30 5.15 -9.63
C MET A 245 -4.90 4.49 -10.87
N SER A 246 -4.26 3.44 -11.36
CA SER A 246 -4.76 2.62 -12.46
C SER A 246 -4.35 1.18 -12.29
N GLY A 247 -5.26 0.24 -12.53
CA GLY A 247 -4.97 -1.18 -12.33
C GLY A 247 -6.16 -2.09 -12.58
N CYS A 248 -5.91 -3.39 -12.52
CA CYS A 248 -6.89 -4.44 -12.78
C CYS A 248 -6.77 -5.54 -11.72
N ASP A 249 -7.90 -6.17 -11.43
CA ASP A 249 -8.00 -7.34 -10.58
C ASP A 249 -8.38 -8.55 -11.46
N LEU A 250 -7.63 -9.62 -11.31
CA LEU A 250 -7.77 -10.91 -11.96
C LEU A 250 -8.49 -11.85 -10.99
N GLY A 251 -9.66 -12.35 -11.38
CA GLY A 251 -10.38 -13.36 -10.60
C GLY A 251 -9.71 -14.74 -10.69
N PRO A 252 -10.09 -15.69 -9.80
CA PRO A 252 -9.56 -17.06 -9.81
C PRO A 252 -9.95 -17.85 -11.08
N ASP A 253 -10.98 -17.40 -11.81
CA ASP A 253 -11.36 -17.90 -13.13
C ASP A 253 -10.46 -17.38 -14.28
N GLY A 254 -9.49 -16.53 -13.95
CA GLY A 254 -8.56 -15.91 -14.88
C GLY A 254 -9.15 -14.74 -15.68
N ARG A 255 -10.30 -14.18 -15.31
CA ARG A 255 -10.96 -13.05 -16.01
C ARG A 255 -10.79 -11.72 -15.27
N LEU A 256 -11.20 -10.61 -15.90
CA LEU A 256 -11.26 -9.31 -15.23
C LEU A 256 -12.33 -9.36 -14.15
N LEU A 257 -11.93 -9.29 -12.88
CA LEU A 257 -12.85 -9.08 -11.77
C LEU A 257 -13.25 -7.60 -11.68
N ARG A 258 -12.27 -6.70 -11.80
CA ARG A 258 -12.51 -5.25 -11.74
C ARG A 258 -11.40 -4.44 -12.41
N GLY A 259 -11.78 -3.39 -13.12
CA GLY A 259 -10.86 -2.37 -13.63
C GLY A 259 -10.93 -1.07 -12.83
N TYR A 260 -9.80 -0.38 -12.70
CA TYR A 260 -9.70 0.89 -11.99
C TYR A 260 -8.94 1.92 -12.81
N TYR A 261 -9.49 3.13 -12.90
CA TYR A 261 -8.77 4.31 -13.35
C TYR A 261 -9.32 5.55 -12.64
N GLN A 262 -8.56 6.13 -11.72
CA GLN A 262 -9.03 7.18 -10.83
C GLN A 262 -7.94 8.26 -10.65
N ARG A 263 -8.36 9.51 -10.48
CA ARG A 263 -7.48 10.66 -10.23
C ARG A 263 -7.95 11.46 -9.01
N ALA A 264 -7.01 12.03 -8.28
CA ALA A 264 -7.21 12.87 -7.10
C ALA A 264 -6.36 14.15 -7.20
N TYR A 265 -6.85 15.24 -6.59
CA TYR A 265 -6.19 16.54 -6.53
C TYR A 265 -6.20 17.07 -5.09
N ASP A 266 -5.04 17.51 -4.60
CA ASP A 266 -4.80 17.97 -3.22
C ASP A 266 -5.37 17.01 -2.14
N GLY A 267 -5.24 15.69 -2.37
CA GLY A 267 -5.72 14.64 -1.47
C GLY A 267 -7.25 14.49 -1.43
N LYS A 268 -7.97 15.00 -2.43
CA LYS A 268 -9.40 14.81 -2.63
C LYS A 268 -9.67 14.11 -3.95
N ASP A 269 -10.71 13.29 -4.00
CA ASP A 269 -11.13 12.64 -5.24
C ASP A 269 -11.45 13.71 -6.30
N TYR A 270 -11.06 13.46 -7.56
CA TYR A 270 -11.26 14.39 -8.67
C TYR A 270 -12.17 13.77 -9.73
N ILE A 271 -11.74 12.66 -10.35
CA ILE A 271 -12.56 11.92 -11.33
C ILE A 271 -12.22 10.43 -11.30
N ALA A 272 -13.24 9.58 -11.39
CA ALA A 272 -13.13 8.13 -11.39
C ALA A 272 -13.85 7.53 -12.61
N LEU A 273 -13.23 6.54 -13.24
CA LEU A 273 -13.90 5.62 -14.17
C LEU A 273 -14.78 4.68 -13.34
N ASN A 274 -16.04 4.52 -13.75
CA ASN A 274 -17.01 3.68 -13.06
C ASN A 274 -16.77 2.18 -13.35
N GLU A 275 -17.47 1.33 -12.60
CA GLU A 275 -17.32 -0.14 -12.69
C GLU A 275 -17.77 -0.71 -14.05
N ASP A 276 -18.61 0.02 -14.78
CA ASP A 276 -19.00 -0.29 -16.16
C ASP A 276 -17.88 -0.08 -17.19
N LEU A 277 -16.76 0.54 -16.79
CA LEU A 277 -15.62 0.95 -17.64
C LEU A 277 -15.99 1.88 -18.81
N HIS A 278 -17.18 2.46 -18.80
CA HIS A 278 -17.72 3.32 -19.86
C HIS A 278 -18.06 4.74 -19.36
N SER A 279 -18.54 4.87 -18.11
CA SER A 279 -18.99 6.15 -17.55
C SER A 279 -18.03 6.71 -16.49
N TRP A 280 -18.16 8.01 -16.21
CA TRP A 280 -17.29 8.74 -15.29
C TRP A 280 -18.08 9.34 -14.12
N THR A 281 -17.48 9.29 -12.93
CA THR A 281 -17.94 10.07 -11.77
C THR A 281 -16.95 11.21 -11.50
N ALA A 282 -17.42 12.45 -11.69
CA ALA A 282 -16.69 13.67 -11.30
C ALA A 282 -17.06 14.08 -9.87
N ALA A 283 -16.06 14.45 -9.06
CA ALA A 283 -16.27 14.80 -7.65
C ALA A 283 -16.89 16.21 -7.44
N ASP A 284 -16.65 17.15 -8.36
CA ASP A 284 -17.14 18.53 -8.27
C ASP A 284 -17.31 19.20 -9.65
N LEU A 285 -17.72 20.47 -9.66
CA LEU A 285 -17.93 21.28 -10.87
C LEU A 285 -16.65 21.52 -11.69
N ALA A 286 -15.47 21.52 -11.07
CA ALA A 286 -14.19 21.66 -11.76
C ALA A 286 -13.81 20.33 -12.46
N ALA A 287 -14.07 19.20 -11.82
CA ALA A 287 -13.92 17.86 -12.39
C ALA A 287 -14.90 17.59 -13.54
N GLN A 288 -16.12 18.12 -13.49
CA GLN A 288 -17.09 18.01 -14.61
C GLN A 288 -16.56 18.59 -15.93
N ASN A 289 -15.65 19.57 -15.90
CA ASN A 289 -15.01 20.10 -17.12
C ASN A 289 -14.09 19.05 -17.77
N THR A 290 -13.43 18.21 -16.97
CA THR A 290 -12.61 17.09 -17.44
C THR A 290 -13.50 15.93 -17.92
N GLN A 291 -14.57 15.60 -17.18
CA GLN A 291 -15.55 14.60 -17.59
C GLN A 291 -16.08 14.85 -19.01
N ARG A 292 -16.64 16.04 -19.28
CA ARG A 292 -17.20 16.37 -20.60
C ARG A 292 -16.17 16.29 -21.73
N LYS A 293 -14.91 16.65 -21.46
CA LYS A 293 -13.80 16.52 -22.42
C LYS A 293 -13.48 15.06 -22.72
N TRP A 294 -13.46 14.21 -21.70
CA TRP A 294 -13.12 12.78 -21.83
C TRP A 294 -14.23 11.95 -22.45
N GLU A 295 -15.48 12.28 -22.16
CA GLU A 295 -16.65 11.71 -22.84
C GLU A 295 -16.62 12.09 -24.34
N ALA A 296 -16.42 13.37 -24.67
CA ALA A 296 -16.32 13.83 -26.05
C ALA A 296 -15.11 13.24 -26.82
N ALA A 297 -14.05 12.84 -26.11
CA ALA A 297 -12.85 12.22 -26.69
C ALA A 297 -12.81 10.69 -26.58
N GLY A 298 -13.88 10.03 -26.09
CA GLY A 298 -13.95 8.57 -26.00
C GLY A 298 -12.91 7.92 -25.06
N VAL A 299 -12.42 8.65 -24.05
CA VAL A 299 -11.30 8.20 -23.20
C VAL A 299 -11.63 6.92 -22.43
N ALA A 300 -12.91 6.68 -22.11
CA ALA A 300 -13.35 5.46 -21.43
C ALA A 300 -12.95 4.19 -22.20
N GLU A 301 -13.23 4.11 -23.51
CA GLU A 301 -12.88 2.97 -24.37
C GLU A 301 -11.37 2.69 -24.37
N GLN A 302 -10.55 3.74 -24.41
CA GLN A 302 -9.09 3.62 -24.34
C GLN A 302 -8.62 3.04 -23.00
N ARG A 303 -9.28 3.40 -21.89
CA ARG A 303 -8.98 2.84 -20.56
C ARG A 303 -9.49 1.41 -20.44
N ARG A 304 -10.71 1.14 -20.90
CA ARG A 304 -11.30 -0.21 -20.97
C ARG A 304 -10.40 -1.19 -21.72
N ALA A 305 -9.97 -0.85 -22.94
CA ALA A 305 -9.07 -1.69 -23.74
C ALA A 305 -7.70 -1.94 -23.09
N TYR A 306 -7.19 -1.00 -22.27
CA TYR A 306 -5.99 -1.25 -21.45
C TYR A 306 -6.26 -2.20 -20.29
N LEU A 307 -7.40 -2.03 -19.59
CA LEU A 307 -7.76 -2.78 -18.38
C LEU A 307 -8.15 -4.23 -18.68
N GLU A 308 -8.96 -4.46 -19.71
CA GLU A 308 -9.40 -5.80 -20.14
C GLU A 308 -8.29 -6.59 -20.87
N GLY A 309 -7.42 -5.88 -21.61
CA GLY A 309 -6.31 -6.50 -22.37
C GLY A 309 -4.98 -6.43 -21.61
N ARG A 310 -4.15 -5.45 -21.98
CA ARG A 310 -2.74 -5.35 -21.56
C ARG A 310 -2.52 -5.44 -20.04
N CYS A 311 -3.42 -4.92 -19.22
CA CYS A 311 -3.28 -4.99 -17.78
C CYS A 311 -3.28 -6.46 -17.30
N LEU A 312 -4.25 -7.27 -17.73
CA LEU A 312 -4.32 -8.69 -17.38
C LEU A 312 -3.22 -9.52 -18.06
N GLU A 313 -2.80 -9.18 -19.29
CA GLU A 313 -1.66 -9.83 -19.95
C GLU A 313 -0.37 -9.71 -19.13
N TRP A 314 -0.06 -8.48 -18.68
CA TRP A 314 1.12 -8.22 -17.87
C TRP A 314 1.00 -8.82 -16.45
N LEU A 315 -0.17 -8.73 -15.81
CA LEU A 315 -0.40 -9.36 -14.50
C LEU A 315 -0.16 -10.87 -14.56
N ARG A 316 -0.74 -11.60 -15.53
CA ARG A 316 -0.49 -13.05 -15.69
C ARG A 316 1.00 -13.37 -15.90
N ARG A 317 1.70 -12.58 -16.75
CA ARG A 317 3.15 -12.74 -16.97
C ARG A 317 3.97 -12.51 -15.69
N TYR A 318 3.60 -11.54 -14.86
CA TYR A 318 4.28 -11.27 -13.59
C TYR A 318 3.99 -12.34 -12.54
N LEU A 319 2.75 -12.84 -12.46
CA LEU A 319 2.38 -13.94 -11.57
C LEU A 319 3.14 -15.23 -11.89
N GLU A 320 3.38 -15.53 -13.16
CA GLU A 320 4.20 -16.68 -13.55
C GLU A 320 5.68 -16.46 -13.21
N LYS A 321 6.24 -15.28 -13.54
CA LYS A 321 7.65 -14.94 -13.23
C LYS A 321 7.96 -14.88 -11.73
N GLY A 322 7.01 -14.37 -10.95
CA GLY A 322 7.13 -14.16 -9.51
C GLY A 322 6.43 -15.22 -8.67
N LYS A 323 6.07 -16.38 -9.26
CA LYS A 323 5.22 -17.42 -8.65
C LYS A 323 5.59 -17.77 -7.20
N GLU A 324 6.87 -18.01 -6.95
CA GLU A 324 7.40 -18.36 -5.61
C GLU A 324 7.24 -17.26 -4.55
N THR A 325 7.10 -15.99 -4.98
CA THR A 325 6.97 -14.82 -4.09
C THR A 325 5.54 -14.28 -4.02
N LEU A 326 4.81 -14.29 -5.13
CA LEU A 326 3.49 -13.67 -5.27
C LEU A 326 2.35 -14.65 -4.94
N GLN A 327 2.50 -15.94 -5.25
CA GLN A 327 1.50 -16.98 -5.01
C GLN A 327 1.81 -17.81 -3.76
N ARG A 328 2.58 -17.25 -2.82
CA ARG A 328 2.78 -17.82 -1.48
C ARG A 328 1.72 -17.29 -0.52
N ALA A 329 1.37 -18.09 0.48
CA ALA A 329 0.57 -17.65 1.61
C ALA A 329 1.33 -17.99 2.90
N ASP A 330 1.95 -16.98 3.52
CA ASP A 330 2.71 -17.14 4.76
C ASP A 330 1.74 -16.96 5.96
N PRO A 331 1.47 -17.99 6.78
CA PRO A 331 0.52 -17.90 7.89
C PRO A 331 1.02 -16.99 9.03
N PRO A 332 0.11 -16.26 9.71
CA PRO A 332 0.47 -15.39 10.81
C PRO A 332 0.97 -16.17 12.03
N LYS A 333 2.12 -15.73 12.57
CA LYS A 333 2.57 -16.11 13.91
C LYS A 333 1.77 -15.29 14.91
N THR A 334 0.87 -15.96 15.63
CA THR A 334 -0.09 -15.30 16.53
C THR A 334 0.20 -15.57 17.99
N HIS A 335 -0.10 -14.58 18.85
CA HIS A 335 -0.07 -14.73 20.31
C HIS A 335 -0.90 -13.63 20.99
N VAL A 336 -1.32 -13.87 22.23
CA VAL A 336 -2.03 -12.88 23.06
C VAL A 336 -1.12 -12.40 24.18
N THR A 337 -1.08 -11.09 24.40
CA THR A 337 -0.27 -10.43 25.42
C THR A 337 -1.16 -9.71 26.42
N HIS A 338 -0.84 -9.82 27.71
CA HIS A 338 -1.63 -9.29 28.83
C HIS A 338 -0.90 -8.14 29.50
N HIS A 339 -1.58 -7.00 29.67
CA HIS A 339 -1.01 -5.76 30.21
C HIS A 339 -1.94 -5.19 31.29
N PRO A 340 -1.66 -5.43 32.59
CA PRO A 340 -2.42 -4.80 33.67
C PRO A 340 -2.41 -3.28 33.55
N VAL A 341 -3.57 -2.65 33.75
CA VAL A 341 -3.72 -1.18 33.78
C VAL A 341 -4.09 -0.73 35.19
N SER A 342 -4.93 -1.48 35.88
CA SER A 342 -5.31 -1.29 37.28
C SER A 342 -5.64 -2.64 37.94
N ASP A 343 -6.02 -2.63 39.21
CA ASP A 343 -6.52 -3.82 39.94
C ASP A 343 -7.88 -4.34 39.43
N HIS A 344 -8.50 -3.63 38.48
CA HIS A 344 -9.83 -3.94 37.92
C HIS A 344 -9.84 -4.09 36.39
N GLU A 345 -8.79 -3.62 35.71
CA GLU A 345 -8.72 -3.59 34.24
C GLU A 345 -7.35 -4.05 33.72
N THR A 346 -7.38 -4.91 32.71
CA THR A 346 -6.22 -5.36 31.95
C THR A 346 -6.47 -5.19 30.45
N ILE A 347 -5.41 -4.99 29.68
CA ILE A 347 -5.48 -4.94 28.21
C ILE A 347 -4.95 -6.26 27.65
N LEU A 348 -5.84 -7.01 27.00
CA LEU A 348 -5.44 -8.12 26.15
C LEU A 348 -5.14 -7.59 24.74
N ARG A 349 -3.97 -7.91 24.20
CA ARG A 349 -3.57 -7.56 22.83
C ARG A 349 -3.18 -8.81 22.06
N CYS A 350 -3.96 -9.09 21.02
CA CYS A 350 -3.75 -10.17 20.08
C CYS A 350 -2.89 -9.67 18.93
N TRP A 351 -1.81 -10.40 18.63
CA TRP A 351 -0.87 -10.08 17.57
C TRP A 351 -0.97 -11.10 16.44
N ALA A 352 -0.81 -10.62 15.21
CA ALA A 352 -0.49 -11.40 14.03
C ALA A 352 0.78 -10.82 13.40
N LEU A 353 1.80 -11.66 13.20
CA LEU A 353 3.13 -11.24 12.74
C LEU A 353 3.64 -12.15 11.61
N GLY A 354 4.36 -11.58 10.65
CA GLY A 354 5.11 -12.35 9.66
C GLY A 354 4.25 -13.02 8.59
N PHE A 355 3.07 -12.48 8.28
CA PHE A 355 2.13 -13.04 7.32
C PHE A 355 2.19 -12.36 5.94
N TYR A 356 1.72 -13.06 4.92
CA TYR A 356 1.55 -12.57 3.54
C TYR A 356 0.44 -13.37 2.85
N PRO A 357 -0.53 -12.77 2.11
CA PRO A 357 -0.67 -11.35 1.76
C PRO A 357 -1.11 -10.48 2.95
N ALA A 358 -1.26 -9.17 2.75
CA ALA A 358 -1.58 -8.20 3.80
C ALA A 358 -3.05 -8.25 4.28
N GLU A 359 -3.95 -8.80 3.48
CA GLU A 359 -5.36 -8.95 3.84
C GLU A 359 -5.50 -9.97 4.98
N ILE A 360 -6.03 -9.52 6.12
CA ILE A 360 -6.18 -10.32 7.33
C ILE A 360 -7.33 -9.77 8.17
N THR A 361 -8.19 -10.66 8.66
CA THR A 361 -9.26 -10.32 9.59
C THR A 361 -8.84 -10.70 11.00
N LEU A 362 -8.92 -9.76 11.93
CA LEU A 362 -8.66 -9.96 13.35
C LEU A 362 -9.81 -9.35 14.15
N THR A 363 -10.55 -10.18 14.87
CA THR A 363 -11.68 -9.76 15.72
C THR A 363 -11.50 -10.26 17.15
N TRP A 364 -12.07 -9.53 18.10
CA TRP A 364 -12.21 -9.97 19.49
C TRP A 364 -13.67 -10.32 19.76
N GLN A 365 -13.89 -11.43 20.44
CA GLN A 365 -15.20 -11.86 20.93
C GLN A 365 -15.18 -12.07 22.44
N ARG A 366 -16.29 -11.77 23.11
CA ARG A 366 -16.56 -12.16 24.50
C ARG A 366 -17.75 -13.10 24.51
N ASP A 367 -17.56 -14.34 24.98
CA ASP A 367 -18.59 -15.39 24.98
C ASP A 367 -19.28 -15.63 23.62
N GLY A 368 -18.60 -15.30 22.51
CA GLY A 368 -19.12 -15.38 21.14
C GLY A 368 -19.67 -14.07 20.55
N GLU A 369 -19.77 -12.99 21.33
CA GLU A 369 -20.21 -11.67 20.85
C GLU A 369 -19.04 -10.78 20.41
N ASP A 370 -19.08 -10.25 19.18
CA ASP A 370 -18.04 -9.38 18.60
C ASP A 370 -17.88 -8.03 19.34
N GLN A 371 -16.69 -7.76 19.87
CA GLN A 371 -16.33 -6.56 20.65
C GLN A 371 -15.78 -5.43 19.76
N THR A 372 -16.47 -5.10 18.67
CA THR A 372 -15.94 -4.18 17.62
C THR A 372 -15.77 -2.72 18.05
N GLN A 373 -16.57 -2.22 19.02
CA GLN A 373 -16.45 -0.83 19.49
C GLN A 373 -15.31 -0.64 20.52
N ASP A 374 -15.09 -1.64 21.37
CA ASP A 374 -14.12 -1.60 22.47
C ASP A 374 -12.72 -2.11 22.06
N THR A 375 -12.55 -2.53 20.79
CA THR A 375 -11.28 -2.99 20.23
C THR A 375 -10.50 -1.84 19.58
N GLU A 376 -9.31 -1.55 20.11
CA GLU A 376 -8.27 -0.81 19.38
C GLU A 376 -7.62 -1.73 18.34
N LEU A 377 -8.09 -1.65 17.09
CA LEU A 377 -7.51 -2.36 15.94
C LEU A 377 -6.57 -1.44 15.15
N VAL A 378 -5.31 -1.83 14.97
CA VAL A 378 -4.41 -1.05 14.09
C VAL A 378 -4.56 -1.44 12.62
N GLU A 379 -4.30 -0.48 11.73
CA GLU A 379 -4.08 -0.76 10.30
C GLU A 379 -2.96 -1.80 10.13
N THR A 380 -3.04 -2.61 9.08
CA THR A 380 -1.99 -3.57 8.74
C THR A 380 -0.73 -2.81 8.33
N ARG A 381 0.44 -3.21 8.85
CA ARG A 381 1.72 -2.51 8.64
C ARG A 381 2.75 -3.48 8.07
N PRO A 382 3.67 -3.03 7.21
CA PRO A 382 4.76 -3.87 6.73
C PRO A 382 5.71 -4.28 7.88
N GLY A 383 6.22 -5.51 7.82
CA GLY A 383 7.32 -6.01 8.65
C GLY A 383 8.69 -5.46 8.19
N GLY A 384 8.84 -5.21 6.89
CA GLY A 384 10.05 -4.70 6.25
C GLY A 384 10.87 -5.74 5.48
N ASP A 385 10.48 -7.01 5.60
CA ASP A 385 11.03 -8.21 4.94
C ASP A 385 10.10 -8.76 3.84
N GLY A 386 9.07 -8.00 3.46
CA GLY A 386 8.00 -8.44 2.55
C GLY A 386 6.80 -9.10 3.23
N THR A 387 6.82 -9.24 4.56
CA THR A 387 5.66 -9.70 5.36
C THR A 387 4.92 -8.53 6.02
N PHE A 388 3.82 -8.83 6.72
CA PHE A 388 2.95 -7.89 7.40
C PHE A 388 2.77 -8.20 8.90
N GLN A 389 2.30 -7.19 9.62
CA GLN A 389 1.99 -7.25 11.06
C GLN A 389 0.72 -6.44 11.38
N LYS A 390 -0.11 -6.98 12.26
CA LYS A 390 -1.35 -6.36 12.76
C LYS A 390 -1.55 -6.76 14.22
N TRP A 391 -2.27 -5.93 14.97
CA TRP A 391 -2.77 -6.31 16.29
C TRP A 391 -4.13 -5.67 16.57
N GLY A 392 -4.90 -6.32 17.45
CA GLY A 392 -6.11 -5.78 18.05
C GLY A 392 -6.01 -5.88 19.57
N ALA A 393 -6.35 -4.82 20.29
CA ALA A 393 -6.35 -4.80 21.74
C ALA A 393 -7.74 -4.46 22.29
N VAL A 394 -8.13 -5.10 23.39
CA VAL A 394 -9.41 -4.90 24.07
C VAL A 394 -9.16 -4.70 25.57
N VAL A 395 -9.93 -3.82 26.20
CA VAL A 395 -9.93 -3.63 27.66
C VAL A 395 -10.85 -4.69 28.29
N VAL A 396 -10.36 -5.36 29.32
CA VAL A 396 -10.99 -6.53 29.94
C VAL A 396 -11.02 -6.36 31.45
N PRO A 397 -12.16 -6.65 32.13
CA PRO A 397 -12.21 -6.72 33.59
C PRO A 397 -11.26 -7.80 34.12
N SER A 398 -10.50 -7.48 35.16
CA SER A 398 -9.56 -8.43 35.78
C SER A 398 -10.29 -9.68 36.29
N GLY A 399 -9.83 -10.87 35.88
CA GLY A 399 -10.45 -12.16 36.16
C GLY A 399 -11.44 -12.65 35.09
N GLU A 400 -11.81 -11.82 34.10
CA GLU A 400 -12.67 -12.22 32.98
C GLU A 400 -11.89 -12.59 31.70
N GLU A 401 -10.55 -12.64 31.73
CA GLU A 401 -9.69 -12.78 30.55
C GLU A 401 -9.99 -14.02 29.70
N GLN A 402 -10.44 -15.11 30.34
CA GLN A 402 -10.76 -16.38 29.66
C GLN A 402 -12.07 -16.35 28.85
N ARG A 403 -12.95 -15.37 29.10
CA ARG A 403 -14.18 -15.13 28.31
C ARG A 403 -13.88 -14.50 26.95
N TYR A 404 -12.71 -13.87 26.82
CA TYR A 404 -12.29 -13.15 25.63
C TYR A 404 -11.47 -14.04 24.70
N THR A 405 -11.85 -14.09 23.42
CA THR A 405 -11.18 -14.84 22.36
C THR A 405 -10.82 -13.93 21.20
N CYS A 406 -9.59 -14.03 20.70
CA CYS A 406 -9.17 -13.39 19.47
C CYS A 406 -9.32 -14.38 18.32
N HIS A 407 -10.00 -13.97 17.25
CA HIS A 407 -10.20 -14.76 16.04
C HIS A 407 -9.36 -14.15 14.91
N VAL A 408 -8.59 -14.99 14.23
CA VAL A 408 -7.69 -14.58 13.13
C VAL A 408 -8.01 -15.40 11.89
N GLN A 409 -8.39 -14.73 10.81
CA GLN A 409 -8.64 -15.33 9.49
C GLN A 409 -7.64 -14.77 8.48
N HIS A 410 -6.98 -15.66 7.75
CA HIS A 410 -5.94 -15.34 6.78
C HIS A 410 -5.85 -16.47 5.75
N GLU A 411 -5.53 -16.18 4.48
CA GLU A 411 -5.47 -17.18 3.41
C GLU A 411 -4.38 -18.24 3.61
N GLY A 412 -3.32 -17.93 4.36
CA GLY A 412 -2.28 -18.90 4.74
C GLY A 412 -2.70 -19.88 5.84
N LEU A 413 -3.86 -19.70 6.46
CA LEU A 413 -4.39 -20.59 7.49
C LEU A 413 -5.40 -21.57 6.87
N PRO A 414 -5.30 -22.89 7.13
CA PRO A 414 -6.29 -23.86 6.65
C PRO A 414 -7.66 -23.68 7.34
N GLU A 415 -7.65 -23.22 8.58
CA GLU A 415 -8.85 -22.90 9.38
C GLU A 415 -8.59 -21.62 10.21
N PRO A 416 -9.64 -20.82 10.51
CA PRO A 416 -9.51 -19.67 11.41
C PRO A 416 -8.92 -20.02 12.77
N LEU A 417 -7.90 -19.27 13.21
CA LEU A 417 -7.32 -19.46 14.55
C LEU A 417 -8.19 -18.76 15.60
N THR A 418 -8.52 -19.47 16.67
CA THR A 418 -9.14 -18.91 17.89
C THR A 418 -8.12 -18.97 19.03
N LEU A 419 -7.81 -17.81 19.61
CA LEU A 419 -6.76 -17.65 20.62
C LEU A 419 -7.36 -17.10 21.92
N ARG A 420 -6.92 -17.64 23.05
CA ARG A 420 -7.14 -17.05 24.39
C ARG A 420 -5.84 -16.51 24.94
N TRP A 421 -5.94 -15.70 25.99
CA TRP A 421 -4.76 -15.40 26.80
C TRP A 421 -4.40 -16.62 27.64
N GLU A 422 -3.21 -17.17 27.43
CA GLU A 422 -2.62 -18.16 28.34
C GLU A 422 -1.74 -17.42 29.36
N PRO A 423 -1.94 -17.62 30.67
CA PRO A 423 -1.00 -17.16 31.68
C PRO A 423 0.36 -17.77 31.37
N SER A 424 1.36 -16.91 31.14
CA SER A 424 2.70 -17.37 30.80
C SER A 424 3.21 -18.32 31.88
N SER A 425 3.35 -19.59 31.52
CA SER A 425 4.10 -20.59 32.28
C SER A 425 5.59 -20.23 32.20
N GLN A 426 5.95 -19.12 32.85
CA GLN A 426 7.32 -18.72 33.09
C GLN A 426 7.94 -19.89 33.83
N SER A 427 8.73 -20.68 33.08
CA SER A 427 9.01 -22.05 33.45
C SER A 427 9.65 -22.06 34.83
N THR A 428 8.92 -22.60 35.81
CA THR A 428 9.51 -23.04 37.08
C THR A 428 10.34 -24.28 36.77
N ILE A 429 11.44 -24.07 36.05
CA ILE A 429 12.65 -24.89 36.11
C ILE A 429 12.79 -25.22 37.59
N PRO A 430 12.86 -26.50 37.98
CA PRO A 430 12.79 -26.88 39.37
C PRO A 430 14.11 -26.49 40.05
N ILE A 431 14.24 -25.22 40.42
CA ILE A 431 15.33 -24.67 41.22
C ILE A 431 15.43 -25.48 42.52
N VAL A 432 14.28 -25.89 43.06
CA VAL A 432 14.18 -26.85 44.18
C VAL A 432 14.87 -28.18 43.87
N GLY A 433 14.71 -28.74 42.67
CA GLY A 433 15.38 -29.98 42.24
C GLY A 433 16.89 -29.83 42.07
N ILE A 434 17.35 -28.70 41.52
CA ILE A 434 18.78 -28.39 41.40
C ILE A 434 19.40 -28.16 42.78
N VAL A 435 18.75 -27.40 43.66
CA VAL A 435 19.21 -27.13 45.03
C VAL A 435 19.21 -28.41 45.88
N ALA A 436 18.19 -29.25 45.78
CA ALA A 436 18.17 -30.56 46.45
C ALA A 436 19.28 -31.48 45.93
N GLY A 437 19.49 -31.54 44.61
CA GLY A 437 20.58 -32.30 44.00
C GLY A 437 21.96 -31.84 44.49
N LEU A 438 22.21 -30.52 44.51
CA LEU A 438 23.45 -29.93 45.02
C LEU A 438 23.65 -30.17 46.53
N ALA A 439 22.59 -30.10 47.33
CA ALA A 439 22.65 -30.37 48.77
C ALA A 439 23.02 -31.84 49.05
N VAL A 440 22.41 -32.80 48.32
CA VAL A 440 22.77 -34.22 48.42
C VAL A 440 24.21 -34.44 47.99
N LEU A 441 24.66 -33.82 46.89
CA LEU A 441 26.06 -33.91 46.43
C LEU A 441 27.04 -33.37 47.48
N ALA A 442 26.74 -32.24 48.11
CA ALA A 442 27.56 -31.67 49.18
C ALA A 442 27.66 -32.58 50.42
N VAL A 443 26.54 -33.21 50.83
CA VAL A 443 26.52 -34.19 51.93
C VAL A 443 27.35 -35.43 51.59
N VAL A 444 27.22 -35.97 50.36
CA VAL A 444 28.02 -37.13 49.92
C VAL A 444 29.52 -36.80 49.89
N VAL A 445 29.90 -35.62 49.38
CA VAL A 445 31.30 -35.19 49.34
C VAL A 445 31.87 -34.98 50.74
N THR A 446 31.14 -34.32 51.65
CA THR A 446 31.60 -34.17 53.05
C THR A 446 31.70 -35.52 53.77
N GLY A 447 30.75 -36.44 53.57
CA GLY A 447 30.82 -37.81 54.08
C GLY A 447 32.05 -38.58 53.58
N ALA A 448 32.32 -38.50 52.28
CA ALA A 448 33.50 -39.13 51.66
C ALA A 448 34.83 -38.55 52.18
N VAL A 449 34.91 -37.22 52.36
CA VAL A 449 36.08 -36.55 52.93
C VAL A 449 36.30 -36.96 54.38
N VAL A 450 35.25 -36.99 55.21
CA VAL A 450 35.34 -37.45 56.61
C VAL A 450 35.79 -38.91 56.67
N ALA A 451 35.22 -39.79 55.85
CA ALA A 451 35.65 -41.19 55.76
C ALA A 451 37.13 -41.34 55.35
N ALA A 452 37.58 -40.58 54.35
CA ALA A 452 38.98 -40.58 53.90
C ALA A 452 39.95 -40.02 54.96
N VAL A 453 39.56 -38.99 55.70
CA VAL A 453 40.35 -38.43 56.83
C VAL A 453 40.42 -39.42 57.99
N MET A 454 39.31 -40.10 58.33
CA MET A 454 39.31 -41.16 59.33
C MET A 454 40.17 -42.37 58.91
N TRP A 455 40.14 -42.74 57.62
CA TRP A 455 41.01 -43.78 57.06
C TRP A 455 42.49 -43.39 57.18
N ARG A 456 42.85 -42.15 56.80
CA ARG A 456 44.22 -41.62 56.98
C ARG A 456 44.67 -41.58 58.44
N ARG A 457 43.80 -41.17 59.37
CA ARG A 457 44.10 -41.21 60.82
C ARG A 457 44.30 -42.64 61.33
N LYS A 458 43.57 -43.62 60.78
CA LYS A 458 43.72 -45.04 61.13
C LYS A 458 44.98 -45.67 60.51
N SER A 459 45.43 -45.19 59.33
CA SER A 459 46.64 -45.68 58.65
C SER A 459 47.94 -44.99 59.09
N SER A 460 47.89 -43.87 59.82
CA SER A 460 49.08 -43.19 60.36
C SER A 460 49.60 -43.79 61.69
N GLY A 461 48.96 -44.86 62.17
CA GLY A 461 49.38 -45.63 63.36
C GLY A 461 50.57 -46.55 63.13
N GLY A 462 51.72 -45.99 62.73
CA GLY A 462 53.03 -46.62 62.94
C GLY A 462 53.76 -47.20 61.73
N LYS A 463 54.90 -46.58 61.38
CA LYS A 463 56.17 -47.30 61.22
C LYS A 463 57.34 -46.34 61.45
N GLY A 464 58.22 -46.67 62.39
CA GLY A 464 59.37 -45.85 62.74
C GLY A 464 60.67 -46.33 62.10
N GLY A 465 61.74 -45.55 62.31
CA GLY A 465 63.13 -46.01 62.20
C GLY A 465 63.67 -46.25 60.80
N SER A 466 64.39 -45.26 60.27
CA SER A 466 65.42 -45.50 59.25
C SER A 466 66.79 -45.60 59.92
N TYR A 467 67.64 -46.48 59.43
CA TYR A 467 69.09 -46.43 59.63
C TYR A 467 69.78 -46.68 58.27
N SER A 468 70.68 -45.76 57.89
CA SER A 468 71.84 -45.79 56.96
C SER A 468 72.10 -47.04 56.08
N GLN A 469 72.70 -46.92 54.87
CA GLN A 469 73.86 -46.09 54.51
C GLN A 469 74.06 -45.88 52.98
N ALA A 470 74.88 -44.87 52.62
CA ALA A 470 75.38 -44.35 51.32
C ALA A 470 75.65 -45.36 50.15
N ALA A 471 75.75 -44.98 48.86
CA ALA A 471 76.62 -43.91 48.30
C ALA A 471 76.42 -43.59 46.78
N SER A 472 77.03 -42.47 46.31
CA SER A 472 77.41 -42.12 44.91
C SER A 472 76.28 -41.79 43.90
N SER A 473 76.34 -40.81 42.98
CA SER A 473 77.40 -39.87 42.51
C SER A 473 76.81 -38.57 41.89
N ASP A 474 77.67 -37.56 41.66
CA ASP A 474 77.40 -36.23 41.08
C ASP A 474 76.73 -36.17 39.69
N SER A 475 76.02 -35.04 39.43
CA SER A 475 76.37 -34.06 38.36
C SER A 475 75.49 -32.78 38.43
N ALA A 476 75.97 -31.68 37.84
CA ALA A 476 75.63 -30.30 38.25
C ALA A 476 74.70 -29.48 37.30
N GLN A 477 74.53 -28.20 37.67
CA GLN A 477 73.87 -27.06 36.97
C GLN A 477 72.33 -26.98 37.12
N GLY A 478 71.70 -25.86 37.54
CA GLY A 478 72.21 -24.56 38.02
C GLY A 478 71.72 -23.35 37.21
N SER A 479 70.75 -22.60 37.76
CA SER A 479 70.57 -21.12 37.78
C SER A 479 69.12 -20.83 38.23
N ASP A 480 68.76 -20.33 39.41
CA ASP A 480 69.00 -19.05 40.14
C ASP A 480 68.18 -17.80 39.72
N VAL A 481 67.77 -17.04 40.76
CA VAL A 481 67.34 -15.61 40.80
C VAL A 481 65.99 -15.24 40.12
N SER A 482 65.05 -14.45 40.69
CA SER A 482 64.84 -13.92 42.06
C SER A 482 63.41 -13.37 42.29
N LEU A 483 63.09 -12.98 43.54
CA LEU A 483 61.96 -12.11 43.95
C LEU A 483 62.16 -10.64 43.52
N THR A 484 61.09 -9.87 43.29
CA THR A 484 60.59 -8.78 44.19
C THR A 484 59.46 -7.93 43.57
N ALA A 485 58.70 -7.26 44.46
CA ALA A 485 57.99 -5.97 44.34
C ALA A 485 57.13 -5.67 43.09
#